data_AF-A0A258AT77-F1
#
_entry.id   AF-A0A258AT77-F1
#
_cell.length_a   1.000
_cell.length_b   1.000
_cell.length_c   1.000
_cell.angle_alpha   90.00
_cell.angle_beta   90.00
_cell.angle_gamma   90.00
#
_symmetry.space_group_name_H-M   'P 1'
#
loop_
_entity.id
_entity.type
_entity.pdbx_description
1 polymer ?
#
loop_
_entity_poly.entity_id
_entity_poly.type
_entity_poly.pdbx_seq_one_letter_code
_entity_poly.pdbx_strand_id
1 'polypeptide(L)'
;MKWPGRTVGRCWKRSRAEASRAVADSFGCAILPLVTTPRRSDVPLRPRVRPKRSAAEIVRWRKQRAAWMGALEPTLLFQRLFDHIPGVYFFAKNKAGHLMFASEGLMQRYQMPDDSEIIGRTDFDLNPDTMAQAYVDDDNRILAGKVEVIERVELWWDSQGIPDWFLVTKLPLFDSKRRVQGVMGTLRRPDEAERRLPVFQTVAQAVEIIRHDYSKPLLIEDVAKSCGQSLRQLQRRFQSAFGITPQEFLIKTRVLAAVRLLERTTLTASEVAQQCGFVDASSFTQHFRKRMGESPAVYRRARR
;
A
#
# COMPACT_ATOMS: atom_id res chain seq x y z
N MET A 1 1.73 -8.64 29.14
CA MET A 1 1.65 -7.21 29.51
C MET A 1 0.58 -6.55 28.65
N LYS A 2 -0.48 -6.01 29.26
CA LYS A 2 -1.66 -5.42 28.58
C LYS A 2 -1.27 -4.14 27.82
N TRP A 3 -1.62 -4.05 26.54
CA TRP A 3 -1.55 -2.79 25.77
C TRP A 3 -2.88 -2.03 25.91
N PRO A 4 -2.88 -0.72 26.21
CA PRO A 4 -4.12 0.06 26.25
C PRO A 4 -4.53 0.45 24.84
N GLY A 5 -5.74 0.04 24.43
CA GLY A 5 -6.37 0.50 23.21
C GLY A 5 -6.64 2.01 23.26
N ARG A 6 -6.12 2.76 22.29
CA ARG A 6 -6.61 4.10 21.97
C ARG A 6 -7.11 4.13 20.54
N THR A 7 -8.37 4.51 20.42
CA THR A 7 -9.12 4.77 19.18
C THR A 7 -8.56 6.03 18.50
N VAL A 8 -7.78 5.84 17.43
CA VAL A 8 -7.18 6.93 16.61
C VAL A 8 -8.22 7.63 15.72
N GLY A 9 -9.40 7.03 15.51
CA GLY A 9 -10.40 7.47 14.53
C GLY A 9 -11.03 8.85 14.74
N ARG A 10 -10.91 9.48 15.93
CA ARG A 10 -11.51 10.81 16.18
C ARG A 10 -10.60 12.00 15.85
N CYS A 11 -9.28 11.82 15.78
CA CYS A 11 -8.34 12.92 15.48
C CYS A 11 -8.29 13.24 13.97
N TRP A 12 -8.60 12.24 13.14
CA TRP A 12 -8.46 12.25 11.68
C TRP A 12 -9.33 13.28 10.94
N LYS A 13 -10.50 13.66 11.48
CA LYS A 13 -11.42 14.58 10.80
C LYS A 13 -11.04 16.06 10.94
N ARG A 14 -10.17 16.44 11.89
CA ARG A 14 -9.87 17.87 12.17
C ARG A 14 -8.74 18.46 11.32
N SER A 15 -7.71 17.69 10.91
CA SER A 15 -6.52 18.29 10.28
C SER A 15 -6.66 18.62 8.77
N ARG A 16 -7.67 18.09 8.07
CA ARG A 16 -7.90 18.41 6.64
C ARG A 16 -8.31 19.87 6.38
N ALA A 17 -8.81 20.58 7.37
CA ALA A 17 -9.30 21.94 7.20
C ALA A 17 -8.18 23.01 7.12
N GLU A 18 -6.97 22.70 7.59
CA GLU A 18 -5.92 23.70 7.81
C GLU A 18 -4.82 23.73 6.73
N ALA A 19 -4.65 22.67 5.94
CA ALA A 19 -3.54 22.54 4.99
C ALA A 19 -3.75 23.19 3.60
N SER A 20 -4.93 23.74 3.28
CA SER A 20 -5.27 24.26 1.94
C SER A 20 -4.93 25.74 1.68
N ARG A 21 -4.10 26.40 2.50
CA ARG A 21 -3.92 27.87 2.44
C ARG A 21 -2.54 28.43 2.04
N ALA A 22 -1.55 27.62 1.67
CA ALA A 22 -0.20 28.15 1.51
C ALA A 22 0.61 27.56 0.35
N VAL A 23 0.18 27.73 -0.91
CA VAL A 23 1.10 27.66 -2.07
C VAL A 23 0.54 28.49 -3.24
N ALA A 24 0.85 29.79 -3.25
CA ALA A 24 0.78 30.59 -4.47
C ALA A 24 1.66 31.82 -4.25
N ASP A 25 2.91 31.77 -4.71
CA ASP A 25 3.60 32.92 -5.30
C ASP A 25 4.98 32.53 -5.82
N SER A 26 5.36 33.23 -6.90
CA SER A 26 6.63 33.21 -7.62
C SER A 26 6.73 32.18 -8.75
N PHE A 27 6.58 32.65 -10.00
CA PHE A 27 7.64 32.65 -11.02
C PHE A 27 7.15 33.45 -12.23
N GLY A 28 7.84 34.55 -12.52
CA GLY A 28 7.62 35.37 -13.72
C GLY A 28 8.34 34.79 -14.93
N CYS A 29 7.63 34.66 -16.04
CA CYS A 29 8.26 34.48 -17.35
C CYS A 29 7.35 35.08 -18.43
N ALA A 30 7.91 35.95 -19.27
CA ALA A 30 7.20 36.68 -20.31
C ALA A 30 6.87 35.76 -21.50
N ILE A 31 5.63 35.81 -21.99
CA ILE A 31 5.12 35.03 -23.13
C ILE A 31 4.72 35.98 -24.26
N LEU A 32 5.19 35.68 -25.48
CA LEU A 32 4.85 36.34 -26.75
C LEU A 32 3.33 36.30 -27.05
N PRO A 33 2.78 37.26 -27.84
CA PRO A 33 1.33 37.40 -27.98
C PRO A 33 0.74 36.30 -28.87
N LEU A 34 0.05 35.34 -28.24
CA LEU A 34 -0.85 34.41 -28.90
C LEU A 34 -2.14 35.14 -29.28
N VAL A 35 -2.52 34.98 -30.55
CA VAL A 35 -3.78 35.42 -31.16
C VAL A 35 -4.96 35.14 -30.22
N THR A 36 -5.65 36.21 -29.82
CA THR A 36 -6.75 36.18 -28.86
C THR A 36 -7.99 35.55 -29.46
N THR A 37 -8.20 34.26 -29.22
CA THR A 37 -9.55 33.71 -29.15
C THR A 37 -10.28 34.34 -27.96
N PRO A 38 -11.61 34.57 -28.02
CA PRO A 38 -12.33 35.20 -26.92
C PRO A 38 -12.12 34.37 -25.65
N ARG A 39 -11.53 34.95 -24.61
CA ARG A 39 -11.34 34.29 -23.32
C ARG A 39 -12.70 33.81 -22.83
N ARG A 40 -12.80 32.51 -22.51
CA ARG A 40 -13.85 31.99 -21.64
C ARG A 40 -13.97 32.95 -20.45
N SER A 41 -15.17 33.49 -20.26
CA SER A 41 -15.53 34.49 -19.26
C SER A 41 -14.74 34.37 -17.94
N ASP A 42 -14.09 35.44 -17.49
CA ASP A 42 -13.40 35.59 -16.20
C ASP A 42 -14.37 35.57 -14.98
N VAL A 43 -15.50 34.85 -15.08
CA VAL A 43 -16.45 34.69 -13.98
C VAL A 43 -15.80 33.77 -12.94
N PRO A 44 -15.60 34.22 -11.69
CA PRO A 44 -15.06 33.37 -10.64
C PRO A 44 -15.97 32.16 -10.46
N LEU A 45 -15.39 30.95 -10.48
CA LEU A 45 -16.14 29.73 -10.19
C LEU A 45 -16.63 29.79 -8.73
N ARG A 46 -17.92 30.09 -8.54
CA ARG A 46 -18.57 30.10 -7.24
C ARG A 46 -19.41 28.82 -7.07
N PRO A 47 -19.30 28.12 -5.93
CA PRO A 47 -20.21 27.01 -5.63
C PRO A 47 -21.67 27.49 -5.70
N ARG A 48 -22.52 26.74 -6.39
CA ARG A 48 -23.96 27.06 -6.44
C ARG A 48 -24.58 26.92 -5.05
N VAL A 49 -25.44 27.87 -4.69
CA VAL A 49 -26.31 27.75 -3.51
C VAL A 49 -27.24 26.55 -3.71
N ARG A 50 -27.32 25.67 -2.71
CA ARG A 50 -28.11 24.43 -2.76
C ARG A 50 -29.38 24.60 -1.93
N PRO A 51 -30.55 24.88 -2.52
CA PRO A 51 -31.79 25.00 -1.76
C PRO A 51 -32.14 23.69 -1.04
N LYS A 52 -32.80 23.79 0.12
CA LYS A 52 -33.28 22.61 0.85
C LYS A 52 -34.41 21.96 0.04
N ARG A 53 -34.30 20.65 -0.18
CA ARG A 53 -35.35 19.84 -0.82
C ARG A 53 -36.47 19.55 0.17
N SER A 54 -37.71 19.44 -0.32
CA SER A 54 -38.86 19.09 0.52
C SER A 54 -38.81 17.63 0.96
N ALA A 55 -39.47 17.30 2.08
CA ALA A 55 -39.55 15.91 2.56
C ALA A 55 -40.19 14.97 1.51
N ALA A 56 -41.24 15.44 0.83
CA ALA A 56 -41.90 14.68 -0.24
C ALA A 56 -40.95 14.37 -1.41
N GLU A 57 -40.13 15.34 -1.81
CA GLU A 57 -39.13 15.13 -2.86
C GLU A 57 -38.09 14.08 -2.45
N ILE A 58 -37.61 14.13 -1.21
CA ILE A 58 -36.66 13.15 -0.67
C ILE A 58 -37.27 11.74 -0.64
N VAL A 59 -38.54 11.60 -0.24
CA VAL A 59 -39.25 10.31 -0.26
C VAL A 59 -39.33 9.76 -1.69
N ARG A 60 -39.70 10.59 -2.67
CA ARG A 60 -39.72 10.21 -4.09
C ARG A 60 -38.37 9.68 -4.56
N TRP A 61 -37.29 10.41 -4.28
CA TRP A 61 -35.93 9.99 -4.66
C TRP A 61 -35.48 8.71 -3.95
N ARG A 62 -35.86 8.50 -2.67
CA ARG A 62 -35.56 7.24 -1.97
C ARG A 62 -36.26 6.06 -2.61
N LYS A 63 -37.52 6.21 -3.03
CA LYS A 63 -38.27 5.17 -3.76
C LYS A 63 -37.61 4.85 -5.10
N GLN A 64 -37.26 5.87 -5.90
CA GLN A 64 -36.57 5.68 -7.17
C GLN A 64 -35.20 5.02 -6.99
N ARG A 65 -34.42 5.43 -5.98
CA ARG A 65 -33.14 4.79 -5.66
C ARG A 65 -33.31 3.31 -5.29
N ALA A 66 -34.34 2.96 -4.52
CA ALA A 66 -34.59 1.56 -4.17
C ALA A 66 -34.90 0.71 -5.41
N ALA A 67 -35.75 1.22 -6.32
CA ALA A 67 -36.05 0.55 -7.58
C ALA A 67 -34.79 0.43 -8.47
N TRP A 68 -34.03 1.51 -8.60
CA TRP A 68 -32.78 1.53 -9.36
C TRP A 68 -31.74 0.55 -8.82
N MET A 69 -31.52 0.50 -7.50
CA MET A 69 -30.61 -0.46 -6.86
C MET A 69 -31.04 -1.91 -7.10
N GLY A 70 -32.33 -2.20 -7.17
CA GLY A 70 -32.85 -3.54 -7.46
C GLY A 70 -32.62 -4.01 -8.90
N ALA A 71 -32.33 -3.09 -9.83
CA ALA A 71 -32.02 -3.39 -11.23
C ALA A 71 -30.52 -3.54 -11.51
N LEU A 72 -29.66 -3.27 -10.52
CA LEU A 72 -28.22 -3.38 -10.68
C LEU A 72 -27.78 -4.84 -10.54
N GLU A 73 -26.87 -5.26 -11.41
CA GLU A 73 -26.07 -6.48 -11.23
C GLU A 73 -24.82 -6.04 -10.42
N PRO A 74 -24.73 -6.36 -9.11
CA PRO A 74 -23.62 -5.86 -8.27
C PRO A 74 -22.29 -6.56 -8.59
N THR A 75 -22.35 -7.80 -9.03
CA THR A 75 -21.22 -8.68 -9.34
C THR A 75 -20.37 -8.13 -10.49
N LEU A 76 -20.99 -7.45 -11.47
CA LEU A 76 -20.35 -6.78 -12.60
C LEU A 76 -19.73 -5.43 -12.25
N LEU A 77 -20.00 -4.87 -11.07
CA LEU A 77 -19.63 -3.50 -10.72
C LEU A 77 -18.79 -3.41 -9.44
N PHE A 78 -18.76 -4.48 -8.64
CA PHE A 78 -18.31 -4.46 -7.25
C PHE A 78 -16.86 -3.96 -7.10
N GLN A 79 -15.93 -4.46 -7.90
CA GLN A 79 -14.51 -4.10 -7.86
C GLN A 79 -14.09 -3.08 -8.92
N ARG A 80 -14.88 -2.90 -9.99
CA ARG A 80 -14.46 -2.16 -11.21
C ARG A 80 -14.03 -0.71 -10.97
N LEU A 81 -14.64 -0.05 -9.99
CA LEU A 81 -14.25 1.32 -9.68
C LEU A 81 -12.80 1.39 -9.18
N PHE A 82 -12.35 0.39 -8.42
CA PHE A 82 -10.99 0.37 -7.86
C PHE A 82 -9.92 0.15 -8.92
N ASP A 83 -10.24 -0.54 -10.02
CA ASP A 83 -9.32 -0.70 -11.16
C ASP A 83 -8.98 0.65 -11.83
N HIS A 84 -9.81 1.67 -11.60
CA HIS A 84 -9.62 3.02 -12.13
C HIS A 84 -9.15 4.04 -11.08
N ILE A 85 -8.78 3.61 -9.86
CA ILE A 85 -8.22 4.49 -8.83
C ILE A 85 -6.72 4.18 -8.66
N PRO A 86 -5.81 5.01 -9.22
CA PRO A 86 -4.38 4.75 -9.13
C PRO A 86 -3.88 4.61 -7.69
N GLY A 87 -3.16 3.52 -7.42
CA GLY A 87 -2.52 3.27 -6.13
C GLY A 87 -3.45 2.84 -5.00
N VAL A 88 -4.73 2.59 -5.29
CA VAL A 88 -5.69 1.95 -4.39
C VAL A 88 -6.04 0.59 -4.97
N TYR A 89 -5.94 -0.46 -4.18
CA TYR A 89 -6.36 -1.78 -4.59
C TYR A 89 -7.38 -2.34 -3.60
N PHE A 90 -8.21 -3.24 -4.10
CA PHE A 90 -9.37 -3.77 -3.42
C PHE A 90 -9.29 -5.29 -3.27
N PHE A 91 -9.82 -5.80 -2.17
CA PHE A 91 -10.03 -7.23 -1.95
C PHE A 91 -11.34 -7.48 -1.20
N ALA A 92 -11.90 -8.67 -1.39
CA ALA A 92 -12.98 -9.19 -0.56
C ALA A 92 -12.78 -10.67 -0.28
N LYS A 93 -13.07 -11.07 0.95
CA LYS A 93 -12.97 -12.45 1.45
C LYS A 93 -14.31 -12.92 1.98
N ASN A 94 -14.59 -14.21 1.85
CA ASN A 94 -15.73 -14.83 2.53
C ASN A 94 -15.43 -15.09 4.03
N LYS A 95 -16.41 -15.60 4.78
CA LYS A 95 -16.25 -15.88 6.23
C LYS A 95 -15.13 -16.86 6.57
N ALA A 96 -14.80 -17.75 5.65
CA ALA A 96 -13.74 -18.73 5.86
C ALA A 96 -12.35 -18.16 5.53
N GLY A 97 -12.26 -16.89 5.13
CA GLY A 97 -10.99 -16.22 4.82
C GLY A 97 -10.51 -16.40 3.39
N HIS A 98 -11.29 -17.07 2.53
CA HIS A 98 -10.94 -17.21 1.11
C HIS A 98 -11.18 -15.89 0.37
N LEU A 99 -10.22 -15.46 -0.43
CA LEU A 99 -10.34 -14.36 -1.37
C LEU A 99 -11.38 -14.71 -2.44
N MET A 100 -12.34 -13.82 -2.62
CA MET A 100 -13.45 -13.96 -3.58
C MET A 100 -13.39 -12.90 -4.67
N PHE A 101 -12.87 -11.71 -4.34
CA PHE A 101 -12.67 -10.63 -5.30
C PHE A 101 -11.35 -9.93 -5.02
N ALA A 102 -10.72 -9.46 -6.09
CA ALA A 102 -9.60 -8.54 -6.05
C ALA A 102 -9.68 -7.59 -7.25
N SER A 103 -9.24 -6.34 -7.07
CA SER A 103 -9.01 -5.44 -8.20
C SER A 103 -7.86 -5.95 -9.07
N GLU A 104 -7.88 -5.65 -10.36
CA GLU A 104 -6.81 -5.96 -11.32
C GLU A 104 -5.45 -5.47 -10.83
N GLY A 105 -5.38 -4.26 -10.27
CA GLY A 105 -4.13 -3.72 -9.73
C GLY A 105 -3.56 -4.51 -8.54
N LEU A 106 -4.41 -5.19 -7.77
CA LEU A 106 -3.96 -6.10 -6.71
C LEU A 106 -3.43 -7.41 -7.30
N MET A 107 -4.10 -7.97 -8.30
CA MET A 107 -3.67 -9.20 -8.98
C MET A 107 -2.33 -8.99 -9.70
N GLN A 108 -2.19 -7.89 -10.44
CA GLN A 108 -0.93 -7.49 -11.08
C GLN A 108 0.22 -7.38 -10.07
N ARG A 109 -0.05 -6.89 -8.85
CA ARG A 109 0.95 -6.81 -7.79
C ARG A 109 1.47 -8.18 -7.39
N TYR A 110 0.59 -9.17 -7.30
CA TYR A 110 0.93 -10.58 -7.06
C TYR A 110 1.42 -11.32 -8.31
N GLN A 111 1.57 -10.63 -9.45
CA GLN A 111 1.89 -11.22 -10.75
C GLN A 111 0.91 -12.31 -11.19
N MET A 112 -0.36 -12.16 -10.82
CA MET A 112 -1.45 -13.04 -11.23
C MET A 112 -2.08 -12.52 -12.53
N PRO A 113 -2.23 -13.37 -13.56
CA PRO A 113 -2.76 -12.97 -14.87
C PRO A 113 -4.25 -12.65 -14.83
N ASP A 114 -5.01 -13.36 -14.01
CA ASP A 114 -6.46 -13.23 -13.89
C ASP A 114 -6.96 -13.71 -12.51
N ASP A 115 -8.27 -13.66 -12.32
CA ASP A 115 -8.93 -13.96 -11.04
C ASP A 115 -8.94 -15.45 -10.67
N SER A 116 -8.71 -16.37 -11.61
CA SER A 116 -8.64 -17.81 -11.33
C SER A 116 -7.47 -18.16 -10.40
N GLU A 117 -6.41 -17.36 -10.42
CA GLU A 117 -5.25 -17.51 -9.56
C GLU A 117 -5.45 -16.94 -8.15
N ILE A 118 -6.49 -16.13 -7.88
CA ILE A 118 -6.70 -15.55 -6.54
C ILE A 118 -7.94 -16.09 -5.84
N ILE A 119 -8.96 -16.48 -6.60
CA ILE A 119 -10.21 -17.00 -6.04
C ILE A 119 -9.93 -18.27 -5.23
N GLY A 120 -10.42 -18.30 -4.00
CA GLY A 120 -10.25 -19.44 -3.11
C GLY A 120 -8.95 -19.43 -2.31
N ARG A 121 -7.96 -18.60 -2.65
CA ARG A 121 -6.72 -18.49 -1.87
C ARG A 121 -6.96 -17.75 -0.55
N THR A 122 -6.17 -18.09 0.46
CA THR A 122 -6.15 -17.46 1.78
C THR A 122 -4.94 -16.54 1.93
N ASP A 123 -4.86 -15.76 3.01
CA ASP A 123 -3.67 -14.96 3.29
C ASP A 123 -2.40 -15.80 3.45
N PHE A 124 -2.52 -17.05 3.93
CA PHE A 124 -1.42 -17.99 4.10
C PHE A 124 -0.88 -18.52 2.78
N ASP A 125 -1.72 -18.57 1.74
CA ASP A 125 -1.28 -18.96 0.40
C ASP A 125 -0.47 -17.85 -0.28
N LEU A 126 -0.64 -16.60 0.16
CA LEU A 126 -0.08 -15.41 -0.49
C LEU A 126 1.05 -14.73 0.30
N ASN A 127 1.12 -14.95 1.60
CA ASN A 127 2.02 -14.22 2.50
C ASN A 127 2.64 -15.17 3.53
N PRO A 128 3.83 -14.84 4.07
CA PRO A 128 4.42 -15.62 5.15
C PRO A 128 3.50 -15.71 6.37
N ASP A 129 3.51 -16.86 7.04
CA ASP A 129 2.60 -17.23 8.13
C ASP A 129 2.44 -16.14 9.20
N THR A 130 3.55 -15.53 9.62
CA THR A 130 3.55 -14.48 10.65
C THR A 130 2.75 -13.24 10.24
N MET A 131 2.78 -12.88 8.94
CA MET A 131 2.02 -11.75 8.40
C MET A 131 0.57 -12.15 8.15
N ALA A 132 0.36 -13.32 7.53
CA ALA A 132 -0.97 -13.86 7.27
C ALA A 132 -1.81 -13.96 8.55
N GLN A 133 -1.22 -14.44 9.65
CA GLN A 133 -1.88 -14.52 10.94
C GLN A 133 -2.38 -13.16 11.44
N ALA A 134 -1.59 -12.09 11.28
CA ALA A 134 -1.98 -10.76 11.70
C ALA A 134 -3.16 -10.18 10.88
N TYR A 135 -3.30 -10.61 9.62
CA TYR A 135 -4.44 -10.25 8.78
C TYR A 135 -5.69 -11.02 9.19
N VAL A 136 -5.55 -12.33 9.43
CA VAL A 136 -6.63 -13.23 9.86
C VAL A 136 -7.18 -12.83 11.22
N ASP A 137 -6.32 -12.45 12.16
CA ASP A 137 -6.75 -11.96 13.48
C ASP A 137 -7.61 -10.71 13.38
N ASP A 138 -7.28 -9.80 12.47
CA ASP A 138 -8.05 -8.59 12.21
C ASP A 138 -9.39 -8.92 11.53
N ASP A 139 -9.38 -9.81 10.54
CA ASP A 139 -10.61 -10.27 9.87
C ASP A 139 -11.55 -10.94 10.89
N ASN A 140 -11.02 -11.80 11.77
CA ASN A 140 -11.78 -12.45 12.85
C ASN A 140 -12.43 -11.45 13.83
N ARG A 141 -11.78 -10.32 14.11
CA ARG A 141 -12.38 -9.27 14.96
C ARG A 141 -13.56 -8.59 14.28
N ILE A 142 -13.51 -8.37 12.96
CA ILE A 142 -14.62 -7.84 12.17
C ILE A 142 -15.75 -8.87 12.10
N LEU A 143 -15.44 -10.12 11.77
CA LEU A 143 -16.42 -11.20 11.65
C LEU A 143 -17.16 -11.47 12.96
N ALA A 144 -16.46 -11.35 14.10
CA ALA A 144 -17.05 -11.46 15.43
C ALA A 144 -17.82 -10.21 15.90
N GLY A 145 -17.90 -9.15 15.08
CA GLY A 145 -18.58 -7.89 15.43
C GLY A 145 -17.89 -7.10 16.54
N LYS A 146 -16.63 -7.41 16.86
CA LYS A 146 -15.85 -6.71 17.91
C LYS A 146 -15.41 -5.31 17.45
N VAL A 147 -15.33 -5.10 16.14
CA VAL A 147 -14.99 -3.83 15.48
C VAL A 147 -15.79 -3.69 14.19
N GLU A 148 -16.23 -2.46 13.88
CA GLU A 148 -16.97 -2.16 12.64
C GLU A 148 -16.05 -1.79 11.48
N VAL A 149 -14.87 -1.29 11.79
CA VAL A 149 -13.85 -0.88 10.82
C VAL A 149 -12.47 -1.10 11.41
N ILE A 150 -11.55 -1.53 10.57
CA ILE A 150 -10.12 -1.53 10.87
C ILE A 150 -9.45 -0.59 9.89
N GLU A 151 -8.73 0.39 10.41
CA GLU A 151 -7.80 1.23 9.64
C GLU A 151 -6.43 1.05 10.29
N ARG A 152 -5.53 0.37 9.60
CA ARG A 152 -4.20 0.05 10.15
C ARG A 152 -3.15 0.11 9.07
N VAL A 153 -1.94 0.40 9.54
CA VAL A 153 -0.72 0.29 8.76
C VAL A 153 -0.31 -1.17 8.71
N GLU A 154 -0.36 -1.76 7.54
CA GLU A 154 0.05 -3.14 7.31
C GLU A 154 1.17 -3.19 6.30
N LEU A 155 1.98 -4.22 6.46
CA LEU A 155 3.07 -4.50 5.55
C LEU A 155 2.56 -5.36 4.40
N TRP A 156 2.89 -5.01 3.16
CA TRP A 156 2.56 -5.83 1.99
C TRP A 156 3.75 -5.91 1.05
N TRP A 157 3.97 -7.08 0.46
CA TRP A 157 4.99 -7.26 -0.58
C TRP A 157 4.65 -6.40 -1.79
N ASP A 158 5.63 -5.66 -2.31
CA ASP A 158 5.52 -5.04 -3.63
C ASP A 158 5.72 -6.05 -4.75
N SER A 159 5.51 -5.58 -5.98
CA SER A 159 5.68 -6.35 -7.20
C SER A 159 7.11 -6.88 -7.40
N GLN A 160 8.03 -6.57 -6.48
CA GLN A 160 9.41 -7.04 -6.49
C GLN A 160 9.70 -7.96 -5.30
N GLY A 161 8.69 -8.29 -4.50
CA GLY A 161 8.88 -9.08 -3.28
C GLY A 161 9.65 -8.32 -2.20
N ILE A 162 9.60 -6.98 -2.20
CA ILE A 162 10.06 -6.15 -1.07
C ILE A 162 8.84 -5.70 -0.27
N PRO A 163 8.82 -5.93 1.04
CA PRO A 163 7.76 -5.43 1.88
C PRO A 163 7.72 -3.90 1.93
N ASP A 164 6.53 -3.34 1.84
CA ASP A 164 6.24 -1.90 1.84
C ASP A 164 5.01 -1.61 2.71
N TRP A 165 4.84 -0.37 3.12
CA TRP A 165 3.79 0.04 4.04
C TRP A 165 2.54 0.49 3.31
N PHE A 166 1.42 -0.12 3.69
CA PHE A 166 0.10 0.18 3.18
C PHE A 166 -0.79 0.61 4.32
N LEU A 167 -1.60 1.62 4.06
CA LEU A 167 -2.79 1.82 4.86
C LEU A 167 -3.86 0.85 4.34
N VAL A 168 -4.33 -0.01 5.23
CA VAL A 168 -5.38 -0.97 4.96
C VAL A 168 -6.63 -0.53 5.70
N THR A 169 -7.73 -0.45 4.97
CA THR A 169 -9.06 -0.25 5.54
C THR A 169 -9.87 -1.52 5.32
N LYS A 170 -10.43 -2.11 6.38
CA LYS A 170 -11.27 -3.30 6.31
C LYS A 170 -12.65 -3.04 6.92
N LEU A 171 -13.68 -3.55 6.26
CA LEU A 171 -15.09 -3.42 6.61
C LEU A 171 -15.80 -4.77 6.49
N PRO A 172 -16.84 -5.03 7.30
CA PRO A 172 -17.68 -6.22 7.13
C PRO A 172 -18.49 -6.15 5.83
N LEU A 173 -18.60 -7.29 5.15
CA LEU A 173 -19.58 -7.52 4.09
C LEU A 173 -20.86 -8.09 4.68
N PHE A 174 -22.01 -7.65 4.20
CA PHE A 174 -23.31 -8.10 4.69
C PHE A 174 -24.16 -8.70 3.57
N ASP A 175 -24.96 -9.72 3.91
CA ASP A 175 -26.05 -10.13 3.03
C ASP A 175 -27.27 -9.20 3.12
N SER A 176 -28.30 -9.50 2.33
CA SER A 176 -29.58 -8.77 2.32
C SER A 176 -30.31 -8.78 3.66
N LYS A 177 -29.98 -9.71 4.58
CA LYS A 177 -30.53 -9.81 5.94
C LYS A 177 -29.62 -9.16 6.98
N ARG A 178 -28.61 -8.39 6.56
CA ARG A 178 -27.61 -7.72 7.41
C ARG A 178 -26.77 -8.67 8.27
N ARG A 179 -26.61 -9.92 7.85
CA ARG A 179 -25.68 -10.85 8.50
C ARG A 179 -24.32 -10.65 7.86
N VAL A 180 -23.26 -10.57 8.66
CA VAL A 180 -21.88 -10.53 8.15
C VAL A 180 -21.66 -11.76 7.28
N GLN A 181 -21.03 -11.63 6.11
CA GLN A 181 -20.69 -12.68 5.15
C GLN A 181 -19.21 -12.76 4.81
N GLY A 182 -18.42 -11.82 5.31
CA GLY A 182 -17.01 -11.73 4.98
C GLY A 182 -16.44 -10.39 5.35
N VAL A 183 -15.26 -10.11 4.80
CA VAL A 183 -14.54 -8.86 4.99
C VAL A 183 -14.17 -8.32 3.62
N MET A 184 -14.38 -7.03 3.39
CA MET A 184 -13.81 -6.32 2.24
C MET A 184 -12.81 -5.29 2.72
N GLY A 185 -11.89 -4.92 1.86
CA GLY A 185 -10.94 -3.90 2.21
C GLY A 185 -10.28 -3.24 1.01
N THR A 186 -9.60 -2.14 1.34
CA THR A 186 -8.74 -1.44 0.42
C THR A 186 -7.34 -1.34 1.00
N LEU A 187 -6.37 -1.30 0.12
CA LEU A 187 -4.96 -1.13 0.44
C LEU A 187 -4.38 -0.07 -0.47
N ARG A 188 -3.71 0.91 0.13
CA ARG A 188 -3.03 1.98 -0.60
C ARG A 188 -1.77 2.42 0.12
N ARG A 189 -0.86 3.04 -0.62
CA ARG A 189 0.29 3.68 0.02
C ARG A 189 -0.17 4.87 0.88
N PRO A 190 0.47 5.13 2.03
CA PRO A 190 0.23 6.33 2.79
C PRO A 190 0.75 7.56 2.04
N ASP A 191 0.00 8.65 2.13
CA ASP A 191 0.45 9.95 1.64
C ASP A 191 1.55 10.54 2.54
N GLU A 192 2.12 11.68 2.14
CA GLU A 192 3.24 12.29 2.86
C GLU A 192 2.86 12.72 4.30
N ALA A 193 1.64 13.19 4.52
CA ALA A 193 1.18 13.62 5.84
C ALA A 193 0.95 12.41 6.77
N GLU A 194 0.38 11.32 6.24
CA GLU A 194 0.14 10.08 6.96
C GLU A 194 1.45 9.39 7.37
N ARG A 195 2.48 9.44 6.51
CA ARG A 195 3.82 8.93 6.82
C ARG A 195 4.46 9.58 8.04
N ARG A 196 4.05 10.81 8.38
CA ARG A 196 4.55 11.53 9.56
C ARG A 196 3.86 11.07 10.85
N LEU A 197 2.87 10.17 10.83
CA LEU A 197 2.20 9.69 12.03
C LEU A 197 3.07 8.68 12.83
N PRO A 198 3.03 8.69 14.18
CA PRO A 198 3.87 7.83 15.03
C PRO A 198 3.82 6.32 14.72
N VAL A 199 2.70 5.82 14.20
CA VAL A 199 2.55 4.42 13.79
C VAL A 199 3.48 4.05 12.61
N PHE A 200 3.81 5.01 11.75
CA PHE A 200 4.79 4.86 10.67
C PHE A 200 6.22 5.23 11.12
N GLN A 201 6.39 5.99 12.21
CA GLN A 201 7.68 6.58 12.57
C GLN A 201 8.77 5.62 13.08
N THR A 202 8.47 4.35 13.41
CA THR A 202 9.55 3.43 13.84
C THR A 202 9.98 2.50 12.73
N VAL A 203 9.16 1.50 12.45
CA VAL A 203 9.53 0.46 11.51
C VAL A 203 9.36 0.93 10.06
N ALA A 204 8.35 1.76 9.78
CA ALA A 204 8.16 2.29 8.44
C ALA A 204 9.22 3.31 8.04
N GLN A 205 9.63 4.17 8.97
CA GLN A 205 10.78 5.04 8.76
C GLN A 205 12.06 4.24 8.47
N ALA A 206 12.34 3.17 9.21
CA ALA A 206 13.52 2.33 8.95
C ALA A 206 13.50 1.69 7.56
N VAL A 207 12.34 1.21 7.12
CA VAL A 207 12.16 0.64 5.77
C VAL A 207 12.40 1.68 4.69
N GLU A 208 11.88 2.88 4.84
CA GLU A 208 12.09 3.97 3.88
C GLU A 208 13.56 4.37 3.79
N ILE A 209 14.24 4.53 4.93
CA ILE A 209 15.68 4.82 4.96
C ILE A 209 16.44 3.73 4.22
N ILE A 210 16.16 2.46 4.52
CA ILE A 210 16.83 1.33 3.84
C ILE A 210 16.53 1.33 2.34
N ARG A 211 15.28 1.57 1.92
CA ARG A 211 14.90 1.59 0.50
C ARG A 211 15.49 2.75 -0.27
N HIS A 212 15.63 3.91 0.36
CA HIS A 212 16.22 5.09 -0.28
C HIS A 212 17.75 4.99 -0.32
N ASP A 213 18.37 4.52 0.75
CA ASP A 213 19.82 4.56 0.96
C ASP A 213 20.51 3.19 0.83
N TYR A 214 19.84 2.15 0.31
CA TYR A 214 20.41 0.79 0.24
C TYR A 214 21.77 0.73 -0.46
N SER A 215 21.99 1.56 -1.47
CA SER A 215 23.25 1.58 -2.25
C SER A 215 24.40 2.26 -1.51
N LYS A 216 24.13 2.96 -0.41
CA LYS A 216 25.12 3.67 0.39
C LYS A 216 25.71 2.75 1.48
N PRO A 217 26.84 3.11 2.10
CA PRO A 217 27.36 2.47 3.32
C PRO A 217 26.42 2.72 4.52
N LEU A 218 25.32 1.96 4.58
CA LEU A 218 24.28 2.12 5.57
C LEU A 218 24.48 1.15 6.75
N LEU A 219 24.64 1.69 7.96
CA LEU A 219 24.65 0.92 9.21
C LEU A 219 23.25 0.89 9.83
N ILE A 220 22.80 -0.30 10.24
CA ILE A 220 21.46 -0.46 10.83
C ILE A 220 21.36 0.24 12.19
N GLU A 221 22.48 0.41 12.89
CA GLU A 221 22.58 1.22 14.11
C GLU A 221 22.16 2.67 13.85
N ASP A 222 22.57 3.26 12.73
CA ASP A 222 22.25 4.65 12.38
C ASP A 222 20.81 4.78 11.90
N VAL A 223 20.28 3.76 11.21
CA VAL A 223 18.85 3.64 10.91
C VAL A 223 18.04 3.61 12.20
N ALA A 224 18.45 2.81 13.19
CA ALA A 224 17.77 2.71 14.49
C ALA A 224 17.76 4.05 15.24
N LYS A 225 18.91 4.74 15.30
CA LYS A 225 19.01 6.09 15.89
C LYS A 225 18.09 7.08 15.20
N SER A 226 18.05 7.08 13.87
CA SER A 226 17.18 7.96 13.07
C SER A 226 15.69 7.73 13.33
N CYS A 227 15.32 6.51 13.73
CA CYS A 227 13.96 6.14 14.13
C CYS A 227 13.70 6.31 15.64
N GLY A 228 14.64 6.88 16.41
CA GLY A 228 14.53 7.05 17.85
C GLY A 228 14.44 5.73 18.63
N GLN A 229 15.09 4.66 18.16
CA GLN A 229 15.10 3.34 18.80
C GLN A 229 16.52 2.85 19.05
N SER A 230 16.70 1.99 20.05
CA SER A 230 17.92 1.18 20.13
C SER A 230 17.93 0.12 19.03
N LEU A 231 19.11 -0.35 18.61
CA LEU A 231 19.25 -1.41 17.62
C LEU A 231 18.40 -2.64 17.96
N ARG A 232 18.45 -3.09 19.23
CA ARG A 232 17.69 -4.25 19.72
C ARG A 232 16.18 -4.02 19.61
N GLN A 233 15.70 -2.81 19.90
CA GLN A 233 14.28 -2.47 19.78
C GLN A 233 13.84 -2.48 18.31
N LEU A 234 14.65 -1.88 17.42
CA LEU A 234 14.36 -1.90 15.99
C LEU A 234 14.35 -3.33 15.46
N GLN A 235 15.38 -4.14 15.75
CA GLN A 235 15.46 -5.53 15.34
C GLN A 235 14.25 -6.35 15.80
N ARG A 236 13.84 -6.23 17.07
CA ARG A 236 12.65 -6.94 17.57
C ARG A 236 11.37 -6.51 16.86
N ARG A 237 11.19 -5.20 16.64
CA ARG A 237 10.01 -4.69 15.93
C ARG A 237 10.00 -5.12 14.46
N PHE A 238 11.16 -5.12 13.79
CA PHE A 238 11.31 -5.61 12.42
C PHE A 238 11.03 -7.11 12.35
N GLN A 239 11.61 -7.90 13.24
CA GLN A 239 11.36 -9.35 13.28
C GLN A 239 9.87 -9.66 13.52
N SER A 240 9.22 -8.89 14.41
CA SER A 240 7.78 -9.03 14.67
C SER A 240 6.90 -8.58 13.50
N ALA A 241 7.38 -7.67 12.64
CA ALA A 241 6.60 -7.10 11.53
C ALA A 241 6.85 -7.82 10.19
N PHE A 242 8.08 -8.26 9.90
CA PHE A 242 8.48 -8.85 8.61
C PHE A 242 8.94 -10.30 8.71
N GLY A 243 9.09 -10.84 9.93
CA GLY A 243 9.73 -12.15 10.13
C GLY A 243 11.24 -12.17 9.82
N ILE A 244 11.85 -11.00 9.56
CA ILE A 244 13.27 -10.85 9.27
C ILE A 244 13.87 -9.65 10.01
N THR A 245 15.20 -9.61 10.12
CA THR A 245 15.92 -8.49 10.73
C THR A 245 16.06 -7.32 9.73
N PRO A 246 16.30 -6.08 10.19
CA PRO A 246 16.54 -4.95 9.29
C PRO A 246 17.76 -5.17 8.38
N GLN A 247 18.79 -5.87 8.87
CA GLN A 247 19.98 -6.22 8.08
C GLN A 247 19.62 -7.18 6.93
N GLU A 248 18.82 -8.21 7.22
CA GLU A 248 18.34 -9.15 6.22
C GLU A 248 17.48 -8.45 5.16
N PHE A 249 16.65 -7.49 5.58
CA PHE A 249 15.85 -6.64 4.70
C PHE A 249 16.72 -5.75 3.80
N LEU A 250 17.77 -5.11 4.34
CA LEU A 250 18.73 -4.34 3.55
C LEU A 250 19.39 -5.22 2.49
N ILE A 251 19.90 -6.39 2.86
CA ILE A 251 20.56 -7.30 1.90
C ILE A 251 19.58 -7.77 0.83
N LYS A 252 18.33 -8.12 1.20
CA LYS A 252 17.29 -8.50 0.24
C LYS A 252 16.99 -7.35 -0.73
N THR A 253 16.89 -6.12 -0.23
CA THR A 253 16.69 -4.92 -1.05
C THR A 253 17.83 -4.74 -2.06
N ARG A 254 19.09 -4.90 -1.63
CA ARG A 254 20.27 -4.82 -2.49
C ARG A 254 20.29 -5.92 -3.57
N VAL A 255 19.96 -7.17 -3.21
CA VAL A 255 19.92 -8.29 -4.17
C VAL A 255 18.86 -8.05 -5.24
N LEU A 256 17.68 -7.54 -4.88
CA LEU A 256 16.62 -7.25 -5.84
C LEU A 256 16.96 -6.07 -6.76
N ALA A 257 17.68 -5.07 -6.25
CA ALA A 257 18.25 -4.03 -7.10
C ALA A 257 19.28 -4.61 -8.09
N ALA A 258 20.12 -5.54 -7.63
CA ALA A 258 21.09 -6.22 -8.48
C ALA A 258 20.41 -7.05 -9.59
N VAL A 259 19.33 -7.77 -9.29
CA VAL A 259 18.52 -8.48 -10.30
C VAL A 259 18.14 -7.54 -11.45
N ARG A 260 17.59 -6.36 -11.14
CA ARG A 260 17.22 -5.37 -12.17
C ARG A 260 18.41 -4.90 -13.01
N LEU A 261 19.57 -4.69 -12.39
CA LEU A 261 20.79 -4.32 -13.12
C LEU A 261 21.30 -5.47 -13.99
N LEU A 262 21.22 -6.71 -13.52
CA LEU A 262 21.64 -7.89 -14.28
C LEU A 262 20.78 -8.11 -15.53
N GLU A 263 19.47 -7.84 -15.44
CA GLU A 263 18.51 -7.97 -16.54
C GLU A 263 18.59 -6.82 -17.55
N ARG A 264 18.85 -5.59 -17.09
CA ARG A 264 18.75 -4.38 -17.93
C ARG A 264 20.09 -3.87 -18.46
N THR A 265 21.21 -4.39 -17.98
CA THR A 265 22.54 -3.85 -18.28
C THR A 265 23.57 -4.94 -18.59
N THR A 266 24.74 -4.51 -19.06
CA THR A 266 25.94 -5.34 -19.31
C THR A 266 26.99 -5.24 -18.21
N LEU A 267 26.69 -4.56 -17.10
CA LEU A 267 27.64 -4.31 -16.02
C LEU A 267 28.28 -5.60 -15.48
N THR A 268 29.54 -5.55 -15.13
CA THR A 268 30.26 -6.63 -14.46
C THR A 268 29.68 -6.89 -13.06
N ALA A 269 29.94 -8.07 -12.50
CA ALA A 269 29.49 -8.39 -11.14
C ALA A 269 30.06 -7.41 -10.09
N SER A 270 31.26 -6.88 -10.33
CA SER A 270 31.90 -5.88 -9.46
C SER A 270 31.17 -4.54 -9.51
N GLU A 271 30.84 -4.05 -10.70
CA GLU A 271 30.08 -2.79 -10.87
C GLU A 271 28.67 -2.90 -10.29
N VAL A 272 28.00 -4.05 -10.49
CA VAL A 272 26.68 -4.31 -9.87
C VAL A 272 26.78 -4.34 -8.35
N ALA A 273 27.79 -5.00 -7.80
CA ALA A 273 28.02 -5.03 -6.35
C ALA A 273 28.17 -3.61 -5.78
N GLN A 274 29.01 -2.78 -6.42
CA GLN A 274 29.25 -1.39 -6.02
C GLN A 274 27.96 -0.55 -6.10
N GLN A 275 27.22 -0.62 -7.21
CA GLN A 275 25.98 0.15 -7.40
C GLN A 275 24.87 -0.26 -6.42
N CYS A 276 24.88 -1.52 -5.96
CA CYS A 276 23.93 -2.01 -4.97
C CYS A 276 24.43 -1.88 -3.52
N GLY A 277 25.61 -1.28 -3.27
CA GLY A 277 26.12 -1.03 -1.93
C GLY A 277 26.70 -2.26 -1.22
N PHE A 278 27.09 -3.30 -1.95
CA PHE A 278 27.89 -4.40 -1.40
C PHE A 278 29.35 -3.96 -1.25
N VAL A 279 30.04 -4.49 -0.23
CA VAL A 279 31.46 -4.17 0.03
C VAL A 279 32.35 -4.63 -1.12
N ASP A 280 32.05 -5.81 -1.68
CA ASP A 280 32.78 -6.38 -2.80
C ASP A 280 31.91 -7.36 -3.61
N ALA A 281 32.44 -7.79 -4.76
CA ALA A 281 31.79 -8.74 -5.66
C ALA A 281 31.58 -10.13 -5.02
N SER A 282 32.43 -10.52 -4.07
CA SER A 282 32.37 -11.83 -3.41
C SER A 282 31.19 -11.90 -2.44
N SER A 283 31.04 -10.89 -1.57
CA SER A 283 29.90 -10.70 -0.66
C SER A 283 28.59 -10.61 -1.44
N PHE A 284 28.57 -9.82 -2.52
CA PHE A 284 27.44 -9.77 -3.45
C PHE A 284 27.07 -11.16 -3.98
N THR A 285 28.03 -11.89 -4.55
CA THR A 285 27.80 -13.21 -5.15
C THR A 285 27.28 -14.22 -4.13
N GLN A 286 27.81 -14.21 -2.91
CA GLN A 286 27.35 -15.08 -1.83
C GLN A 286 25.91 -14.78 -1.44
N HIS A 287 25.57 -13.50 -1.24
CA HIS A 287 24.22 -13.09 -0.87
C HIS A 287 23.19 -13.27 -1.98
N PHE A 288 23.60 -13.06 -3.23
CA PHE A 288 22.78 -13.30 -4.42
C PHE A 288 22.47 -14.78 -4.55
N ARG A 289 23.50 -15.65 -4.55
CA ARG A 289 23.31 -17.10 -4.67
C ARG A 289 22.44 -17.68 -3.55
N LYS A 290 22.64 -17.21 -2.31
CA LYS A 290 21.82 -17.64 -1.17
C LYS A 290 20.32 -17.39 -1.38
N ARG A 291 19.95 -16.34 -2.11
CA ARG A 291 18.55 -15.90 -2.28
C ARG A 291 17.94 -16.29 -3.61
N MET A 292 18.74 -16.29 -4.68
CA MET A 292 18.28 -16.58 -6.03
C MET A 292 18.54 -18.04 -6.44
N GLY A 293 19.24 -18.83 -5.62
CA GLY A 293 19.61 -20.21 -5.91
C GLY A 293 20.79 -20.37 -6.88
N GLU A 294 21.05 -19.37 -7.72
CA GLU A 294 22.08 -19.37 -8.75
C GLU A 294 23.04 -18.17 -8.62
N SER A 295 24.20 -18.23 -9.27
CA SER A 295 25.16 -17.11 -9.27
C SER A 295 24.70 -15.99 -10.21
N PRO A 296 25.13 -14.72 -10.00
CA PRO A 296 24.77 -13.59 -10.88
C PRO A 296 25.07 -13.85 -12.36
N ALA A 297 26.18 -14.54 -12.67
CA ALA A 297 26.59 -14.85 -14.02
C ALA A 297 25.68 -15.91 -14.69
N VAL A 298 25.26 -16.91 -13.93
CA VAL A 298 24.30 -17.92 -14.40
C VAL A 298 22.92 -17.28 -14.59
N TYR A 299 22.47 -16.52 -13.60
CA TYR A 299 21.21 -15.78 -13.61
C TYR A 299 21.04 -14.92 -14.87
N ARG A 300 22.09 -14.15 -15.22
CA ARG A 300 22.10 -13.31 -16.41
C ARG A 300 22.03 -14.10 -17.69
N ARG A 301 22.76 -15.22 -17.78
CA ARG A 301 22.79 -16.05 -18.99
C ARG A 301 21.45 -16.67 -19.30
N ALA A 302 20.68 -17.02 -18.28
CA ALA A 302 19.36 -17.62 -18.43
C ALA A 302 18.27 -16.62 -18.88
N ARG A 303 18.51 -15.30 -18.74
CA ARG A 303 17.54 -14.22 -19.01
C ARG A 303 17.95 -13.31 -20.17
N ARG A 304 18.96 -13.71 -20.95
CA ARG A 304 19.34 -13.10 -22.22
C ARG A 304 19.00 -14.06 -23.34
#